data_AF-A0A8S3ADK4-F1
#
_entry.id   AF-A0A8S3ADK4-F1
#
_cell.length_a   1.000
_cell.length_b   1.000
_cell.length_c   1.000
_cell.angle_alpha   90.00
_cell.angle_beta   90.00
_cell.angle_gamma   90.00
#
_symmetry.space_group_name_H-M   'P 1'
#
loop_
_entity.id
_entity.type
_entity.pdbx_description
1 polymer ?
#
loop_
_entity_poly.entity_id
_entity_poly.type
_entity_poly.pdbx_seq_one_letter_code
_entity_poly.pdbx_strand_id
1 'polypeptide(L)'
;MVYYRCKKAKLRGSHCTLSIYLLYHAETDKVTIYKNEAEFDHHVDKVRGIDKNVKKCIEELYNDGIMKPKELIRALQARKVKIPTYTQLNNYLVHYKKKEI
;
A
#
# COMPACT_ATOMS: atom_id res chain seq x y z
N MET A 1 4.20 19.60 -28.71
CA MET A 1 4.92 18.53 -27.97
C MET A 1 3.97 17.93 -26.96
N VAL A 2 3.71 16.63 -27.05
CA VAL A 2 2.75 15.95 -26.14
C VAL A 2 3.54 15.09 -25.17
N TYR A 3 3.38 15.34 -23.87
CA TYR A 3 4.05 14.60 -22.81
C TYR A 3 3.10 13.58 -22.18
N TYR A 4 3.57 12.34 -22.10
CA TYR A 4 2.87 11.24 -21.45
C TYR A 4 3.56 10.91 -20.12
N ARG A 5 2.75 10.85 -19.06
CA ARG A 5 3.20 10.58 -17.69
C ARG A 5 2.88 9.14 -17.29
N CYS A 6 3.68 8.58 -16.37
CA CYS A 6 3.41 7.26 -15.81
C CYS A 6 2.05 7.20 -15.07
N LYS A 7 1.21 6.21 -15.38
CA LYS A 7 -0.10 6.00 -14.73
C LYS A 7 -0.03 5.51 -13.29
N LYS A 8 1.12 4.97 -12.83
CA LYS A 8 1.31 4.61 -11.41
C LYS A 8 1.50 5.84 -10.51
N ALA A 9 1.57 7.05 -11.09
CA ALA A 9 1.64 8.28 -10.32
C ALA A 9 0.33 8.53 -9.56
N LYS A 10 0.44 9.05 -8.34
CA LYS A 10 -0.72 9.46 -7.54
C LYS A 10 -1.36 10.70 -8.17
N LEU A 11 -2.66 10.89 -7.91
CA LEU A 11 -3.42 12.08 -8.33
C LEU A 11 -2.89 13.37 -7.66
N ARG A 12 -2.24 13.25 -6.50
CA ARG A 12 -1.55 14.31 -5.75
C ARG A 12 -0.26 13.76 -5.12
N GLY A 13 0.81 14.55 -5.09
CA GLY A 13 2.11 14.20 -4.47
C GLY A 13 3.26 14.05 -5.49
N SER A 14 4.39 13.47 -5.06
CA SER A 14 5.52 13.21 -5.96
C SER A 14 5.09 12.29 -7.10
N HIS A 15 5.37 12.73 -8.33
CA HIS A 15 5.13 11.96 -9.53
C HIS A 15 6.39 11.16 -9.88
N CYS A 16 6.20 10.00 -10.50
CA CYS A 16 7.31 9.27 -11.10
C CYS A 16 8.04 10.19 -12.08
N THR A 17 9.37 10.21 -11.99
CA THR A 17 10.28 11.01 -12.82
C THR A 17 10.31 10.56 -14.27
N LEU A 18 9.84 9.34 -14.58
CA LEU A 18 9.81 8.81 -15.94
C LEU A 18 8.77 9.52 -16.81
N SER A 19 9.21 10.00 -17.97
CA SER A 19 8.35 10.69 -18.95
C SER A 19 8.70 10.27 -20.37
N ILE A 20 7.67 10.27 -21.23
CA ILE A 20 7.78 10.04 -22.67
C ILE A 20 7.20 11.27 -23.35
N TYR A 21 7.84 11.74 -24.42
CA TYR A 21 7.26 12.76 -25.28
C TYR A 21 7.23 12.32 -26.74
N LEU A 22 6.16 12.73 -27.43
CA LEU A 22 6.02 12.55 -28.88
C LEU A 22 6.33 13.88 -29.58
N LEU A 23 7.25 13.80 -30.54
CA LEU A 23 7.55 14.87 -31.49
C LEU A 23 6.92 14.52 -32.84
N TYR A 24 5.99 15.37 -33.27
CA TYR A 24 5.40 15.32 -34.60
C TYR A 24 6.22 16.23 -35.51
N HIS A 25 6.74 15.68 -36.60
CA HIS A 25 7.52 16.43 -37.57
C HIS A 25 6.57 17.14 -38.54
N ALA A 26 6.76 18.44 -38.75
CA ALA A 26 5.85 19.22 -39.61
C ALA A 26 5.94 18.84 -41.10
N GLU A 27 7.08 18.30 -41.52
CA GLU A 27 7.41 18.05 -42.93
C GLU A 27 7.32 16.57 -43.31
N THR A 28 7.09 15.68 -42.35
CA THR A 28 7.06 14.23 -42.59
C THR A 28 5.96 13.58 -41.77
N ASP A 29 5.34 12.52 -42.30
CA ASP A 29 4.36 11.70 -41.58
C ASP A 29 5.04 10.75 -40.55
N LYS A 30 6.06 11.26 -39.88
CA LYS A 30 6.85 10.52 -38.89
C LYS A 30 6.61 11.10 -37.51
N VAL A 31 6.63 10.22 -36.52
CA VAL A 31 6.58 10.57 -35.10
C VAL A 31 7.82 10.02 -34.43
N THR A 32 8.57 10.88 -33.73
CA THR A 32 9.71 10.44 -32.92
C THR A 32 9.31 10.39 -31.46
N ILE A 33 9.62 9.25 -30.84
CA ILE A 33 9.37 8.99 -29.42
C ILE A 33 10.66 9.20 -28.66
N TYR A 34 10.60 10.03 -27.62
CA TYR A 34 11.70 10.24 -26.71
C TYR A 34 11.29 9.81 -25.32
N LYS A 35 12.22 9.15 -24.63
CA LYS A 35 12.07 8.71 -23.25
C LYS A 35 13.21 9.32 -22.46
N ASN A 36 12.93 9.82 -21.26
CA ASN A 36 14.01 10.27 -20.38
C ASN A 36 14.73 9.08 -19.72
N GLU A 37 15.99 9.28 -19.37
CA GLU A 37 16.84 8.26 -18.72
C GLU A 37 16.68 8.24 -17.19
N ALA A 38 15.65 8.90 -16.66
CA ALA A 38 15.43 8.96 -15.22
C ALA A 38 15.17 7.57 -14.62
N GLU A 39 15.76 7.30 -13.45
CA GLU A 39 15.50 6.07 -12.70
C GLU A 39 14.03 5.93 -12.30
N PHE A 40 13.56 4.68 -12.28
CA PHE A 40 12.18 4.34 -12.02
C PHE A 40 11.83 4.47 -10.53
N ASP A 41 11.48 5.68 -10.08
CA ASP A 41 11.13 5.95 -8.67
C ASP A 41 9.67 5.61 -8.34
N HIS A 42 9.31 4.33 -8.47
CA HIS A 42 8.08 3.84 -7.85
C HIS A 42 8.42 3.39 -6.44
N HIS A 43 8.31 4.31 -5.48
CA HIS A 43 8.41 3.96 -4.07
C HIS A 43 7.58 2.71 -3.79
N VAL A 44 8.30 1.67 -3.33
CA VAL A 44 7.84 0.33 -3.01
C VAL A 44 6.47 0.40 -2.36
N ASP A 45 5.54 -0.44 -2.86
CA ASP A 45 4.18 -0.54 -2.37
C ASP A 45 4.16 -0.47 -0.85
N LYS A 46 3.51 0.58 -0.30
CA LYS A 46 3.32 0.68 1.15
C LYS A 46 2.73 -0.65 1.60
N VAL A 47 3.44 -1.39 2.45
CA VAL A 47 2.95 -2.66 2.98
C VAL A 47 1.61 -2.39 3.67
N ARG A 48 0.52 -2.82 3.03
CA ARG A 48 -0.86 -2.60 3.52
C ARG A 48 -1.26 -3.78 4.41
N GLY A 49 -2.00 -3.46 5.46
CA GLY A 49 -2.59 -4.46 6.35
C GLY A 49 -1.73 -4.80 7.56
N ILE A 50 -2.21 -5.80 8.31
CA ILE A 50 -1.55 -6.32 9.51
C ILE A 50 -0.58 -7.42 9.08
N ASP A 51 0.63 -7.39 9.64
CA ASP A 51 1.65 -8.42 9.42
C ASP A 51 1.14 -9.82 9.81
N LYS A 52 1.61 -10.87 9.11
CA LYS A 52 1.17 -12.25 9.36
C LYS A 52 1.47 -12.71 10.79
N ASN A 53 2.61 -12.31 11.35
CA ASN A 53 2.96 -12.68 12.73
C ASN A 53 2.03 -12.01 13.73
N VAL A 54 1.70 -10.74 13.49
CA VAL A 54 0.76 -9.98 14.33
C VAL A 54 -0.65 -10.56 14.25
N LYS A 55 -1.09 -11.01 13.07
CA LYS A 55 -2.38 -11.71 12.91
C LYS A 55 -2.47 -12.98 13.76
N LYS A 56 -1.42 -13.82 13.73
CA LYS A 56 -1.37 -15.04 14.58
C LYS A 56 -1.48 -14.70 16.06
N CYS A 57 -0.75 -13.68 16.53
CA CYS A 57 -0.87 -13.25 17.93
C CYS A 57 -2.26 -12.72 18.28
N ILE A 58 -2.94 -12.02 17.36
CA ILE A 58 -4.32 -11.57 17.57
C ILE A 58 -5.25 -12.78 17.71
N GLU A 59 -5.09 -13.80 16.86
CA GLU A 59 -5.91 -15.01 16.88
C GLU A 59 -5.71 -15.81 18.18
N GLU A 60 -4.47 -16.00 18.61
CA GLU A 60 -4.15 -16.61 19.91
C GLU A 60 -4.83 -15.86 21.06
N LEU A 61 -4.63 -14.54 21.16
CA LEU A 61 -5.22 -13.74 22.22
C LEU A 61 -6.75 -13.74 22.19
N TYR A 62 -7.33 -13.80 20.99
CA TYR A 62 -8.77 -13.87 20.81
C TYR A 62 -9.33 -15.22 21.28
N ASN A 63 -8.65 -16.33 20.96
CA ASN A 63 -8.97 -17.67 21.44
C ASN A 63 -8.78 -17.82 22.96
N ASP A 64 -7.82 -17.08 23.53
CA ASP A 64 -7.61 -16.96 24.98
C ASP A 64 -8.71 -16.12 25.68
N GLY A 65 -9.70 -15.62 24.93
CA GLY A 65 -10.86 -14.88 25.44
C GLY A 65 -10.72 -13.36 25.44
N ILE A 66 -9.59 -12.80 24.99
CA ILE A 66 -9.39 -11.35 24.90
C ILE A 66 -9.99 -10.83 23.59
N MET A 67 -11.29 -10.55 23.61
CA MET A 67 -12.02 -10.17 22.40
C MET A 67 -12.05 -8.65 22.14
N LYS A 68 -11.73 -7.83 23.14
CA LYS A 68 -11.84 -6.36 23.02
C LYS A 68 -10.61 -5.77 22.33
N PRO A 69 -10.79 -4.93 21.29
CA PRO A 69 -9.66 -4.36 20.55
C PRO A 69 -8.65 -3.57 21.41
N LYS A 70 -9.12 -2.86 22.44
CA LYS A 70 -8.24 -2.10 23.35
C LYS A 70 -7.37 -3.01 24.21
N GLU A 71 -7.91 -4.15 24.64
CA GLU A 71 -7.19 -5.14 25.45
C GLU A 71 -6.19 -5.91 24.59
N LEU A 72 -6.58 -6.26 23.35
CA LEU A 72 -5.67 -6.82 22.36
C LEU A 72 -4.48 -5.90 22.07
N ILE A 73 -4.69 -4.59 21.90
CA ILE A 73 -3.59 -3.63 21.70
C ILE A 73 -2.63 -3.63 22.90
N ARG A 74 -3.16 -3.65 24.13
CA ARG A 74 -2.33 -3.71 25.35
C ARG A 74 -1.54 -5.01 25.44
N ALA A 75 -2.16 -6.15 25.09
CA ALA A 75 -1.48 -7.44 25.07
C ALA A 75 -0.40 -7.51 23.97
N LEU A 76 -0.67 -6.97 22.78
CA LEU A 76 0.31 -6.86 21.69
C LEU A 76 1.49 -5.93 22.08
N GLN A 77 1.22 -4.84 22.81
CA GLN A 77 2.25 -3.98 23.39
C GLN A 77 3.16 -4.76 24.36
N ALA A 78 2.58 -5.56 25.25
CA ALA A 78 3.33 -6.38 26.19
C ALA A 78 4.22 -7.42 25.48
N ARG A 79 3.76 -7.97 24.34
CA ARG A 79 4.52 -8.91 23.51
C ARG A 79 5.59 -8.25 22.61
N LYS A 80 5.78 -6.93 22.68
CA LYS A 80 6.74 -6.13 21.88
C LYS A 80 6.61 -6.34 20.36
N VAL A 81 5.41 -6.67 19.87
CA VAL A 81 5.14 -6.82 18.43
C VAL A 81 4.67 -5.50 17.82
N LYS A 82 4.79 -5.38 16.49
CA LYS A 82 4.34 -4.20 15.75
C LYS A 82 2.83 -4.00 15.96
N ILE A 83 2.46 -2.85 16.53
CA ILE A 83 1.08 -2.55 16.92
C ILE A 83 0.30 -2.13 15.67
N PRO A 84 -0.76 -2.86 15.29
CA PRO A 84 -1.67 -2.42 14.23
C PRO A 84 -2.48 -1.22 14.72
N THR A 85 -2.95 -0.37 13.80
CA THR A 85 -3.84 0.72 14.19
C THR A 85 -5.17 0.16 14.69
N TYR A 86 -5.87 0.90 15.55
CA TYR A 86 -7.18 0.50 16.05
C TYR A 86 -8.15 0.15 14.92
N THR A 87 -8.17 0.94 13.84
CA THR A 87 -9.00 0.70 12.65
C THR A 87 -8.61 -0.59 11.93
N GLN A 88 -7.32 -0.87 11.76
CA GLN A 88 -6.86 -2.12 11.15
C GLN A 88 -7.30 -3.33 11.97
N LEU A 89 -7.14 -3.26 13.29
CA LEU A 89 -7.54 -4.32 14.20
C LEU A 89 -9.06 -4.53 14.19
N ASN A 90 -9.84 -3.46 14.27
CA ASN A 90 -11.30 -3.58 14.27
C ASN A 90 -11.82 -4.18 12.97
N ASN A 91 -11.31 -3.72 11.82
CA ASN A 91 -11.64 -4.31 10.52
C ASN A 91 -11.26 -5.80 10.47
N TYR A 92 -10.06 -6.15 10.96
CA TYR A 92 -9.62 -7.53 11.01
C TYR A 92 -10.55 -8.42 11.84
N LEU A 93 -10.92 -7.98 13.04
CA LEU A 93 -11.80 -8.73 13.94
C LEU A 93 -13.22 -8.89 13.37
N VAL A 94 -13.75 -7.88 12.68
CA VAL A 94 -15.05 -8.00 11.99
C VAL A 94 -15.01 -9.10 10.92
N HIS A 95 -13.92 -9.18 10.14
CA HIS A 95 -13.74 -10.25 9.16
C HIS A 95 -13.51 -11.61 9.82
N TYR A 96 -12.76 -11.66 10.91
CA TYR A 96 -12.48 -12.89 11.64
C TYR A 96 -13.77 -13.52 12.19
N LYS A 97 -14.61 -12.72 12.85
CA LYS A 97 -15.93 -13.16 13.37
C LYS A 97 -16.85 -13.71 12.29
N LYS A 98 -16.84 -13.12 11.10
CA LYS A 98 -17.66 -13.60 9.96
C LYS A 98 -17.18 -14.91 9.36
N LYS A 99 -15.93 -15.30 9.62
CA LYS A 99 -15.33 -16.53 9.10
C LYS A 99 -15.55 -17.72 10.05
N GLU A 100 -15.79 -17.44 11.34
CA GLU A 100 -16.13 -18.45 12.34
C GLU A 100 -17.64 -18.78 12.41
N ILE A 101 -18.49 -18.01 11.71
CA ILE A 101 -19.93 -18.28 11.50
C ILE A 101 -20.09 -18.96 10.15
#